data_AF-A0AAV8ZRG9-F1
#
_entry.id   AF-A0AAV8ZRG9-F1
#
_cell.length_a   1.000
_cell.length_b   1.000
_cell.length_c   1.000
_cell.angle_alpha   90.00
_cell.angle_beta   90.00
_cell.angle_gamma   90.00
#
_symmetry.space_group_name_H-M   'P 1'
#
loop_
_entity.id
_entity.type
_entity.pdbx_description
1 polymer ?
#
loop_
_entity_poly.entity_id
_entity_poly.type
_entity_poly.pdbx_seq_one_letter_code
_entity_poly.pdbx_strand_id
1 'polypeptide(L)'
;MDNYIREFQYPKILTEEVDSMQQCNEVFKINKSASNFKIMHSNIRSIHKNLDELKILLSQVTEYFDCIVLTETHYIECLRMCEIDGYSVIYNNGSVN
;
A
#
# COMPACT_ATOMS: atom_id res chain seq x y z
N MET A 1 0.67 5.23 -37.62
CA MET A 1 1.73 6.11 -37.09
C MET A 1 1.17 6.68 -35.81
N ASP A 2 1.28 5.94 -34.71
CA ASP A 2 0.67 6.32 -33.45
C ASP A 2 1.72 6.99 -32.57
N ASN A 3 1.48 8.28 -32.30
CA ASN A 3 2.24 9.08 -31.35
C ASN A 3 1.90 8.60 -29.93
N TYR A 4 2.48 7.48 -29.51
CA TYR A 4 2.47 7.09 -28.10
C TYR A 4 3.29 8.09 -27.27
N ILE A 5 2.76 8.38 -26.09
CA ILE A 5 3.16 9.46 -25.18
C ILE A 5 4.68 9.47 -24.97
N ARG A 6 5.29 10.61 -25.32
CA ARG A 6 6.72 10.88 -25.22
C ARG A 6 7.12 11.05 -23.76
N GLU A 7 8.17 10.32 -23.37
CA GLU A 7 9.08 10.57 -22.24
C GLU A 7 8.47 11.38 -21.08
N PHE A 8 7.94 10.66 -20.10
CA PHE A 8 7.48 11.26 -18.85
C PHE A 8 8.69 11.71 -18.03
N GLN A 9 9.02 12.99 -18.06
CA GLN A 9 10.04 13.56 -17.18
C GLN A 9 9.42 13.87 -15.82
N TYR A 10 9.60 12.94 -14.88
CA TYR A 10 9.26 13.17 -13.48
C TYR A 10 10.55 13.38 -12.67
N PRO A 11 10.51 14.21 -11.61
CA PRO A 11 11.63 14.29 -10.67
C PRO A 11 11.93 12.89 -10.14
N LYS A 12 13.17 12.42 -10.34
CA LYS A 12 13.60 11.12 -9.80
C LYS A 12 13.50 11.19 -8.28
N ILE A 13 12.57 10.42 -7.74
CA ILE A 13 12.49 10.18 -6.30
C ILE A 13 13.71 9.33 -5.95
N LEU A 14 14.52 9.77 -4.99
CA LEU A 14 15.57 8.94 -4.41
C LEU A 14 14.88 7.84 -3.60
N THR A 15 14.99 6.60 -4.07
CA THR A 15 14.46 5.42 -3.40
C THR A 15 15.60 4.65 -2.76
N GLU A 16 15.45 4.27 -1.50
CA GLU A 16 16.32 3.33 -0.81
C GLU A 16 15.56 2.01 -0.64
N GLU A 17 16.18 0.90 -1.04
CA GLU A 17 15.65 -0.43 -0.71
C GLU A 17 15.94 -0.72 0.76
N VAL A 18 14.89 -1.13 1.48
CA VAL A 18 14.97 -1.57 2.87
C VAL A 18 14.45 -3.00 2.97
N ASP A 19 15.21 -3.85 3.66
CA ASP A 19 14.94 -5.30 3.74
C ASP A 19 13.99 -5.65 4.90
N SER A 20 13.73 -4.70 5.80
CA SER A 20 12.90 -4.93 6.99
C SER A 20 12.05 -3.72 7.37
N MET A 21 10.95 -4.00 8.05
CA MET A 21 10.05 -2.97 8.60
C MET A 21 10.77 -2.09 9.65
N GLN A 22 11.68 -2.67 10.42
CA GLN A 22 12.51 -1.94 11.38
C GLN A 22 13.42 -0.93 10.69
N GLN A 23 14.07 -1.31 9.59
CA GLN A 23 14.89 -0.39 8.79
C GLN A 23 14.05 0.71 8.15
N CYS A 24 12.84 0.39 7.67
CA CYS A 24 11.89 1.39 7.19
C CYS A 24 11.63 2.46 8.28
N ASN A 25 11.45 2.05 9.54
CA ASN A 25 11.24 2.95 10.67
C ASN A 25 12.50 3.75 11.05
N GLU A 26 13.69 3.29 10.67
CA GLU A 26 14.94 4.03 10.87
C GLU A 26 15.15 5.13 9.83
N VAL A 27 14.69 4.93 8.59
CA VAL A 27 14.70 5.98 7.55
C VAL A 27 13.91 7.22 8.02
N PHE A 28 12.84 7.03 8.80
CA PHE A 28 12.10 8.13 9.46
C PHE A 28 12.95 8.96 10.42
N LYS A 29 13.98 8.37 11.05
CA LYS A 29 14.87 9.09 11.98
C LYS A 29 15.84 10.01 11.25
N ILE A 30 16.09 9.75 9.97
CA ILE A 30 16.99 10.54 9.10
C ILE A 30 16.23 11.74 8.51
N ASN A 31 14.98 11.55 8.09
CA ASN A 31 14.12 12.60 7.53
C ASN A 31 13.22 13.30 8.57
N LYS A 32 13.82 13.88 9.62
CA LYS A 32 13.08 14.60 10.70
C LYS A 32 12.36 15.86 10.24
N SER A 33 12.72 16.41 9.08
CA SER A 33 12.26 17.72 8.58
C SER A 33 11.15 17.62 7.53
N ALA A 34 10.83 16.42 7.06
CA ALA A 34 9.83 16.19 6.01
C ALA A 34 8.60 15.50 6.60
N SER A 35 7.41 15.91 6.14
CA SER A 35 6.19 15.15 6.36
C SER A 35 6.32 13.79 5.67
N ASN A 36 6.71 12.78 6.42
CA ASN A 36 6.92 11.43 5.91
C ASN A 36 5.56 10.71 5.77
N PHE A 37 5.40 9.92 4.70
CA PHE A 37 4.17 9.20 4.37
C PHE A 37 4.48 7.71 4.20
N LYS A 38 3.85 6.85 5.02
CA LYS A 38 4.07 5.40 5.05
C LYS A 38 3.07 4.68 4.17
N ILE A 39 3.58 3.90 3.23
CA ILE A 39 2.76 3.06 2.36
C ILE A 39 3.12 1.60 2.60
N MET A 40 2.14 0.77 2.92
CA MET A 40 2.28 -0.67 2.88
C MET A 40 1.65 -1.20 1.61
N HIS A 41 2.44 -1.85 0.75
CA HIS A 41 1.93 -2.57 -0.41
C HIS A 41 2.02 -4.07 -0.16
N SER A 42 0.91 -4.78 -0.31
CA SER A 42 0.87 -6.23 -0.18
C SER A 42 0.00 -6.86 -1.27
N ASN A 43 0.52 -7.92 -1.86
CA ASN A 43 -0.28 -8.81 -2.69
C ASN A 43 -1.06 -9.76 -1.76
N ILE A 44 -2.36 -9.50 -1.58
CA ILE A 44 -3.19 -10.21 -0.61
C ILE A 44 -3.66 -11.58 -1.10
N ARG A 45 -3.52 -11.89 -2.40
CA ARG A 45 -3.88 -13.19 -3.00
C ARG A 45 -5.28 -13.67 -2.59
N SER A 46 -6.29 -12.83 -2.80
CA SER A 46 -7.70 -12.92 -2.36
C SER A 46 -7.99 -12.33 -0.98
N ILE A 47 -8.78 -11.25 -0.96
CA ILE A 47 -9.17 -10.57 0.29
C ILE A 47 -10.04 -11.45 1.18
N HIS A 48 -10.95 -12.24 0.60
CA HIS A 48 -11.84 -13.13 1.35
C HIS A 48 -11.10 -14.21 2.14
N LYS A 49 -9.90 -14.59 1.69
CA LYS A 49 -9.12 -15.65 2.35
C LYS A 49 -8.15 -15.11 3.39
N ASN A 50 -7.53 -13.97 3.11
CA ASN A 50 -6.35 -13.52 3.85
C ASN A 50 -6.56 -12.20 4.61
N LEU A 51 -7.76 -11.60 4.58
CA LEU A 51 -8.03 -10.35 5.31
C LEU A 51 -7.86 -10.51 6.83
N ASP A 52 -8.30 -11.62 7.40
CA ASP A 52 -8.18 -11.86 8.85
C ASP A 52 -6.71 -11.99 9.27
N GLU A 53 -5.91 -12.72 8.50
CA GLU A 53 -4.45 -12.81 8.71
C GLU A 53 -3.79 -11.44 8.60
N LEU A 54 -4.20 -10.63 7.62
CA LEU A 54 -3.72 -9.26 7.47
C LEU A 54 -4.09 -8.41 8.69
N LYS A 55 -5.32 -8.50 9.20
CA LYS A 55 -5.75 -7.75 10.40
C LYS A 55 -4.95 -8.15 11.62
N ILE A 56 -4.67 -9.45 11.79
CA ILE A 56 -3.81 -9.95 12.87
C ILE A 56 -2.41 -9.37 12.72
N LEU A 57 -1.83 -9.39 11.51
CA LEU A 57 -0.53 -8.80 11.24
C LEU A 57 -0.52 -7.31 11.61
N LEU A 58 -1.47 -6.53 11.10
CA LEU A 58 -1.59 -5.09 11.40
C LEU A 58 -1.75 -4.81 12.89
N SER A 59 -2.43 -5.69 13.65
CA SER A 59 -2.57 -5.57 15.11
C SER A 59 -1.26 -5.80 15.88
N GLN A 60 -0.30 -6.52 15.27
CA GLN A 60 1.01 -6.80 15.85
C GLN A 60 2.03 -5.70 15.52
N VAL A 61 1.77 -4.89 14.49
CA VAL A 61 2.63 -3.76 14.13
C VAL A 61 2.35 -2.61 15.09
N THR A 62 3.40 -2.08 15.73
CA THR A 62 3.28 -0.97 16.69
C THR A 62 3.05 0.39 16.03
N GLU A 63 3.11 0.46 14.70
CA GLU A 63 3.02 1.69 13.92
C GLU A 63 1.92 1.60 12.85
N TYR A 64 1.16 2.68 12.70
CA TYR A 64 0.14 2.81 11.67
C TYR A 64 0.76 3.22 10.33
N PHE A 65 0.20 2.70 9.23
CA PHE A 65 0.50 3.13 7.87
C PHE A 65 -0.45 4.25 7.47
N ASP A 66 -0.01 5.21 6.65
CA ASP A 66 -0.88 6.26 6.13
C ASP A 66 -1.73 5.73 4.95
N CYS A 67 -1.19 4.74 4.23
CA CYS A 67 -1.87 4.09 3.12
C CYS A 67 -1.55 2.60 3.08
N ILE A 68 -2.58 1.77 2.88
CA ILE A 68 -2.45 0.34 2.65
C ILE A 68 -2.96 0.04 1.24
N VAL A 69 -2.10 -0.53 0.40
CA VAL A 69 -2.42 -0.91 -0.97
C VAL A 69 -2.44 -2.43 -1.05
N LEU A 70 -3.61 -2.98 -1.38
CA LEU A 70 -3.81 -4.42 -1.55
C LEU A 70 -4.00 -4.74 -3.04
N THR A 71 -3.18 -5.66 -3.55
CA THR A 71 -3.28 -6.17 -4.94
C THR A 71 -3.71 -7.64 -4.95
N GLU A 72 -4.21 -8.10 -6.10
CA GLU A 72 -4.88 -9.42 -6.24
C GLU A 72 -6.00 -9.64 -5.21
N THR A 73 -6.83 -8.62 -4.97
CA THR A 73 -7.95 -8.73 -4.01
C THR A 73 -9.00 -9.75 -4.46
N HIS A 74 -9.02 -10.10 -5.74
CA HIS A 74 -10.12 -10.80 -6.43
C HIS A 74 -11.42 -9.97 -6.35
N TYR A 75 -12.53 -10.58 -6.76
CA TYR A 75 -13.85 -9.94 -6.75
C TYR A 75 -14.32 -9.63 -5.33
N ILE A 76 -14.73 -8.38 -5.08
CA ILE A 76 -15.28 -7.94 -3.80
C ILE A 76 -16.78 -7.69 -3.96
N GLU A 77 -17.59 -8.56 -3.36
CA GLU A 77 -19.06 -8.43 -3.39
C GLU A 77 -19.56 -7.27 -2.53
N CYS A 78 -18.92 -7.04 -1.38
CA CYS A 78 -19.34 -6.05 -0.40
C CYS A 78 -18.12 -5.39 0.25
N LEU A 79 -17.94 -4.09 0.01
CA LEU A 79 -16.82 -3.32 0.57
C LEU A 79 -16.82 -3.26 2.09
N ARG A 80 -18.00 -3.36 2.73
CA ARG A 80 -18.11 -3.39 4.20
C ARG A 80 -17.39 -4.59 4.81
N MET A 81 -17.28 -5.70 4.08
CA MET A 81 -16.54 -6.88 4.55
C MET A 81 -15.03 -6.67 4.52
N CYS A 82 -14.56 -5.64 3.81
CA CYS A 82 -13.14 -5.32 3.66
C CYS A 82 -12.68 -4.18 4.58
N GLU A 83 -13.51 -3.79 5.54
CA GLU A 83 -13.19 -2.71 6.48
C GLU A 83 -12.01 -3.09 7.38
N ILE A 84 -11.07 -2.16 7.52
CA ILE A 84 -9.95 -2.21 8.45
C ILE A 84 -10.09 -0.99 9.37
N ASP A 85 -10.06 -1.22 10.68
CA ASP A 85 -10.30 -0.17 11.67
C ASP A 85 -9.32 1.01 11.49
N GLY A 86 -9.87 2.23 11.41
CA GLY A 86 -9.09 3.45 11.23
C GLY A 86 -8.75 3.79 9.78
N TYR A 87 -9.12 2.97 8.79
CA TYR A 87 -8.85 3.21 7.38
C TYR A 87 -10.14 3.42 6.57
N SER A 88 -10.08 4.37 5.64
CA SER A 88 -11.10 4.49 4.59
C SER A 88 -10.77 3.54 3.43
N VAL A 89 -11.75 2.76 2.98
CA VAL A 89 -11.57 1.81 1.88
C VAL A 89 -11.90 2.48 0.54
N ILE A 90 -10.94 2.47 -0.37
CA ILE A 90 -11.14 2.84 -1.78
C ILE A 90 -10.91 1.59 -2.61
N TYR A 91 -11.86 1.27 -3.48
CA TYR A 91 -11.78 0.09 -4.33
C TYR A 91 -11.87 0.48 -5.81
N ASN A 92 -10.97 -0.10 -6.59
CA ASN A 92 -10.97 0.05 -8.03
C ASN A 92 -11.53 -1.22 -8.67
N ASN A 93 -12.70 -1.10 -9.30
CA ASN A 93 -13.31 -2.14 -10.13
C ASN A 93 -12.59 -2.35 -11.47
N GLY A 94 -11.34 -1.89 -11.60
CA GLY A 94 -10.59 -1.75 -12.84
C GLY A 94 -10.75 -2.98 -13.73
N SER A 95 -11.50 -2.81 -14.82
CA SER A 95 -11.80 -3.84 -15.81
C SER A 95 -10.70 -3.97 -16.87
N VAL A 96 -9.51 -3.42 -16.62
CA VAL A 96 -8.42 -3.37 -17.58
C VAL A 96 -7.46 -4.52 -17.27
N ASN A 97 -7.66 -5.61 -18.00
CA ASN A 97 -6.64 -6.62 -18.29
C ASN A 97 -5.73 -6.12 -19.42
#